data_AF-A0A9Q3PLB9-F1
#
_entry.id   AF-A0A9Q3PLB9-F1
#
_cell.length_a   1.000
_cell.length_b   1.000
_cell.length_c   1.000
_cell.angle_alpha   90.00
_cell.angle_beta   90.00
_cell.angle_gamma   90.00
#
_symmetry.space_group_name_H-M   'P 1'
#
loop_
_entity.id
_entity.type
_entity.pdbx_description
1 polymer ?
#
loop_
_entity_poly.entity_id
_entity_poly.type
_entity_poly.pdbx_seq_one_letter_code
_entity_poly.pdbx_strand_id
1 'polypeptide(L)'
;MRQDRGKHSLPWGKEQVISNRENDSWRFRMKNHFEEAIFNIGRDRPMSWYLEQIDRLTSLHPDMSGKMVHNKILRKCGGDLEHAIRSRCIEPFSTEDYINAMEDITTRREIGINHQYTIKLEGNQFQDQINHKIELL
;
A
#
# COMPACT_ATOMS: atom_id res chain seq x y z
N MET A 1 -0.37 -38.58 -25.59
CA MET A 1 0.81 -37.82 -26.06
C MET A 1 0.99 -36.63 -25.13
N ARG A 2 2.14 -36.51 -24.45
CA ARG A 2 2.44 -35.39 -23.56
C ARG A 2 2.88 -34.22 -24.44
N GLN A 3 2.14 -33.11 -24.39
CA GLN A 3 2.48 -31.91 -25.16
C GLN A 3 3.79 -31.31 -24.62
N ASP A 4 4.69 -31.08 -25.55
CA ASP A 4 6.02 -30.54 -25.37
C ASP A 4 5.93 -29.11 -24.80
N ARG A 5 6.53 -28.88 -23.63
CA ARG A 5 6.63 -27.54 -23.03
C ARG A 5 7.77 -26.80 -23.72
N GLY A 6 7.50 -26.36 -24.94
CA GLY A 6 8.39 -25.52 -25.71
C GLY A 6 8.77 -24.29 -24.91
N LYS A 7 10.08 -24.14 -24.64
CA LYS A 7 10.66 -22.92 -24.08
C LYS A 7 10.41 -21.79 -25.07
N HIS A 8 9.35 -21.04 -24.84
CA HIS A 8 9.01 -19.94 -25.70
C HIS A 8 10.01 -18.76 -25.45
N SER A 9 10.50 -18.12 -26.52
CA SER A 9 11.49 -17.00 -26.53
C SER A 9 10.98 -15.62 -26.04
N LEU A 10 11.67 -14.94 -25.11
CA LEU A 10 11.29 -13.61 -24.51
C LEU A 10 10.39 -12.63 -25.33
N PRO A 11 10.54 -12.42 -26.66
CA PRO A 11 9.59 -11.65 -27.48
C PRO A 11 8.11 -12.08 -27.42
N TRP A 12 7.78 -13.39 -27.45
CA TRP A 12 6.36 -13.83 -27.44
C TRP A 12 5.65 -13.44 -26.14
N GLY A 13 6.37 -13.40 -25.03
CA GLY A 13 5.82 -13.05 -23.73
C GLY A 13 5.44 -11.56 -23.67
N LYS A 14 6.23 -10.71 -24.35
CA LYS A 14 5.94 -9.27 -24.48
C LYS A 14 4.75 -9.03 -25.40
N GLU A 15 4.66 -9.77 -26.51
CA GLU A 15 3.54 -9.69 -27.45
C GLU A 15 2.20 -10.10 -26.82
N GLN A 16 2.18 -11.15 -25.98
CA GLN A 16 0.96 -11.51 -25.25
C GLN A 16 0.56 -10.49 -24.18
N VAL A 17 1.53 -9.86 -23.52
CA VAL A 17 1.25 -8.77 -22.56
C VAL A 17 0.67 -7.55 -23.28
N ILE A 18 1.20 -7.20 -24.45
CA ILE A 18 0.68 -6.10 -25.28
C ILE A 18 -0.74 -6.43 -25.78
N SER A 19 -0.95 -7.62 -26.34
CA SER A 19 -2.26 -8.07 -26.81
C SER A 19 -3.31 -8.13 -25.69
N ASN A 20 -2.94 -8.57 -24.48
CA ASN A 20 -3.83 -8.52 -23.32
C ASN A 20 -4.11 -7.09 -22.85
N ARG A 21 -3.15 -6.16 -22.96
CA ARG A 21 -3.36 -4.74 -22.66
C ARG A 21 -4.27 -4.05 -23.68
N GLU A 22 -4.45 -4.60 -24.87
CA GLU A 22 -5.40 -4.13 -25.88
C GLU A 22 -6.82 -4.70 -25.70
N ASN A 23 -6.98 -5.69 -24.82
CA ASN A 23 -8.29 -6.26 -24.49
C ASN A 23 -9.06 -5.32 -23.55
N ASP A 24 -10.20 -4.80 -24.01
CA ASP A 24 -11.07 -3.91 -23.24
C ASP A 24 -11.51 -4.50 -21.90
N SER A 25 -11.72 -5.82 -21.82
CA SER A 25 -12.08 -6.49 -20.56
C SER A 25 -10.93 -6.47 -19.55
N TRP A 26 -9.69 -6.56 -20.02
CA TRP A 26 -8.51 -6.47 -19.15
C TRP A 26 -8.32 -5.04 -18.65
N ARG A 27 -8.45 -4.04 -19.54
CA ARG A 27 -8.38 -2.61 -19.18
C ARG A 27 -9.45 -2.26 -18.15
N PHE A 28 -10.68 -2.73 -18.35
CA PHE A 28 -11.77 -2.53 -17.41
C PHE A 28 -11.47 -3.12 -16.03
N ARG A 29 -11.00 -4.38 -15.97
CA ARG A 29 -10.58 -5.01 -14.71
C ARG A 29 -9.45 -4.25 -14.02
N MET A 30 -8.45 -3.83 -14.78
CA MET A 30 -7.30 -3.11 -14.24
C MET A 30 -7.71 -1.76 -13.65
N LYS A 31 -8.60 -1.05 -14.36
CA LYS A 31 -9.19 0.20 -13.88
C LYS A 31 -9.96 -0.04 -12.58
N ASN A 32 -10.83 -1.03 -12.51
CA ASN A 32 -11.59 -1.34 -11.28
C ASN A 32 -10.65 -1.70 -10.13
N HIS A 33 -9.62 -2.52 -10.37
CA HIS A 33 -8.62 -2.85 -9.36
C HIS A 33 -7.90 -1.62 -8.82
N PHE A 34 -7.57 -0.64 -9.67
CA PHE A 34 -7.02 0.63 -9.19
C PHE A 34 -8.09 1.47 -8.47
N GLU A 35 -9.33 1.49 -8.95
CA GLU A 35 -10.41 2.28 -8.36
C GLU A 35 -10.77 1.81 -6.93
N GLU A 36 -10.81 0.50 -6.71
CA GLU A 36 -11.11 -0.14 -5.43
C GLU A 36 -9.90 -0.23 -4.48
N ALA A 37 -8.68 -0.04 -4.99
CA ALA A 37 -7.47 -0.09 -4.18
C ALA A 37 -7.35 1.13 -3.27
N ILE A 38 -7.91 1.03 -2.07
CA ILE A 38 -7.68 1.96 -0.96
C ILE A 38 -6.57 1.42 -0.09
N PHE A 39 -5.58 2.26 0.22
CA PHE A 39 -4.46 1.86 1.07
C PHE A 39 -4.88 1.76 2.53
N ASN A 40 -4.55 0.63 3.18
CA ASN A 40 -4.83 0.39 4.59
C ASN A 40 -3.53 0.13 5.36
N ILE A 41 -3.23 1.01 6.32
CA ILE A 41 -2.01 0.97 7.14
C ILE A 41 -1.81 -0.37 7.87
N GLY A 42 -2.88 -1.02 8.34
CA GLY A 42 -2.77 -2.26 9.12
C GLY A 42 -2.75 -3.54 8.28
N ARG A 43 -3.01 -3.45 6.97
CA ARG A 43 -3.10 -4.60 6.07
C ARG A 43 -2.04 -4.57 4.97
N ASP A 44 -1.81 -3.40 4.40
CA ASP A 44 -1.07 -3.24 3.17
C ASP A 44 0.37 -2.80 3.48
N ARG A 45 1.35 -3.41 2.80
CA ARG A 45 2.75 -2.98 2.88
C ARG A 45 2.98 -1.80 1.94
N PRO A 46 3.45 -0.64 2.42
CA PRO A 46 3.61 0.57 1.62
C PRO A 46 4.33 0.35 0.29
N MET A 47 5.54 -0.21 0.31
CA MET A 47 6.35 -0.41 -0.89
C MET A 47 5.64 -1.27 -1.94
N SER A 48 5.19 -2.47 -1.57
CA SER A 48 4.54 -3.40 -2.48
C SER A 48 3.25 -2.81 -3.05
N TRP A 49 2.41 -2.24 -2.18
CA TRP A 49 1.13 -1.67 -2.59
C TRP A 49 1.33 -0.48 -3.55
N TYR A 50 2.31 0.39 -3.28
CA TYR A 50 2.57 1.57 -4.09
C TYR A 50 3.09 1.19 -5.49
N LEU A 51 4.05 0.26 -5.55
CA LEU A 51 4.61 -0.22 -6.82
C LEU A 51 3.56 -0.93 -7.67
N GLU A 52 2.66 -1.70 -7.06
CA GLU A 52 1.51 -2.26 -7.78
C GLU A 52 0.66 -1.15 -8.40
N GLN A 53 0.35 -0.08 -7.68
CA GLN A 53 -0.46 1.00 -8.25
C GLN A 53 0.25 1.74 -9.40
N ILE A 54 1.58 1.89 -9.34
CA ILE A 54 2.37 2.40 -10.46
C ILE A 54 2.21 1.49 -11.68
N ASP A 55 2.38 0.17 -11.52
CA ASP A 55 2.27 -0.78 -12.63
C ASP A 55 0.87 -0.74 -13.27
N ARG A 56 -0.19 -0.68 -12.46
CA ARG A 56 -1.58 -0.56 -12.94
C ARG A 56 -1.79 0.73 -13.73
N LEU A 57 -1.34 1.87 -13.21
CA LEU A 57 -1.52 3.18 -13.85
C LEU A 57 -0.69 3.33 -15.13
N THR A 58 0.57 2.91 -15.10
CA THR A 58 1.45 2.95 -16.28
C THR A 58 1.00 1.98 -17.37
N SER A 59 0.37 0.87 -16.99
CA SER A 59 -0.25 -0.04 -17.95
C SER A 59 -1.53 0.51 -18.60
N LEU A 60 -2.34 1.26 -17.85
CA LEU A 60 -3.57 1.90 -18.34
C LEU A 60 -3.30 3.20 -19.12
N HIS A 61 -2.28 3.95 -18.69
CA HIS A 61 -1.96 5.28 -19.18
C HIS A 61 -0.43 5.43 -19.31
N PRO A 62 0.18 4.84 -20.35
CA PRO A 62 1.64 4.85 -20.52
C PRO A 62 2.22 6.27 -20.65
N ASP A 63 1.44 7.21 -21.20
CA ASP A 63 1.87 8.59 -21.43
C ASP A 63 1.66 9.51 -20.21
N MET A 64 1.24 8.95 -19.07
CA MET A 64 0.99 9.73 -17.85
C MET A 64 2.31 10.16 -17.20
N SER A 65 2.42 11.45 -16.85
CA SER A 65 3.61 11.94 -16.13
C SER A 65 3.73 11.29 -14.76
N GLY A 66 4.97 11.03 -14.30
CA GLY A 66 5.22 10.47 -12.97
C GLY A 66 4.55 11.28 -11.86
N LYS A 67 4.59 12.62 -11.93
CA LYS A 67 3.87 13.51 -11.00
C LYS A 67 2.37 13.22 -10.95
N MET A 68 1.73 12.96 -12.08
CA MET A 68 0.31 12.66 -12.14
C MET A 68 -0.01 11.25 -11.64
N VAL A 69 0.88 10.28 -11.90
CA VAL A 69 0.82 8.92 -11.31
C VAL A 69 0.85 9.01 -9.78
N HIS A 70 1.87 9.67 -9.21
CA HIS A 70 2.00 9.82 -7.76
C HIS A 70 0.78 10.50 -7.12
N ASN A 71 0.29 11.59 -7.73
CA ASN A 71 -0.91 12.27 -7.23
C ASN A 71 -2.16 11.37 -7.24
N LYS A 72 -2.33 10.53 -8.26
CA LYS A 72 -3.46 9.58 -8.32
C LYS A 72 -3.34 8.50 -7.24
N ILE A 73 -2.13 8.00 -6.97
CA ILE A 73 -1.89 7.01 -5.92
C ILE A 73 -2.11 7.63 -4.54
N LEU A 74 -1.65 8.86 -4.29
CA LEU A 74 -1.85 9.54 -3.00
C LEU A 74 -3.32 9.73 -2.65
N ARG A 75 -4.17 10.03 -3.64
CA ARG A 75 -5.63 10.11 -3.45
C ARG A 75 -6.26 8.81 -2.95
N LYS A 76 -5.60 7.66 -3.16
CA LYS A 76 -6.04 6.36 -2.65
C LYS A 76 -5.64 6.09 -1.21
N CYS A 77 -4.76 6.91 -0.64
CA CYS A 77 -4.48 6.92 0.80
C CYS A 77 -5.60 7.64 1.57
N GLY A 78 -6.10 8.73 0.99
CA GLY A 78 -7.25 9.49 1.48
C GLY A 78 -7.00 10.27 2.77
N GLY A 79 -7.82 11.31 2.99
CA GLY A 79 -7.93 12.06 4.24
C GLY A 79 -6.58 12.49 4.83
N ASP A 80 -6.43 12.24 6.13
CA ASP A 80 -5.25 12.63 6.91
C ASP A 80 -3.98 11.93 6.43
N LEU A 81 -4.09 10.71 5.90
CA LEU A 81 -2.93 9.96 5.43
C LEU A 81 -2.35 10.58 4.16
N GLU A 82 -3.20 10.95 3.21
CA GLU A 82 -2.77 11.72 2.03
C GLU A 82 -2.06 13.01 2.44
N HIS A 83 -2.66 13.76 3.37
CA HIS A 83 -2.07 15.02 3.85
C HIS A 83 -0.72 14.80 4.56
N ALA A 84 -0.63 13.79 5.43
CA ALA A 84 0.59 13.46 6.15
C ALA A 84 1.74 13.01 5.25
N ILE A 85 1.44 12.29 4.16
CA ILE A 85 2.45 11.92 3.16
C ILE A 85 2.89 13.18 2.40
N ARG A 86 1.93 13.97 1.90
CA ARG A 86 2.24 15.21 1.16
C ARG A 86 3.09 16.19 1.97
N SER A 87 2.83 16.35 3.26
CA SER A 87 3.59 17.28 4.10
C SER A 87 5.04 16.85 4.34
N ARG A 88 5.35 15.56 4.17
CA ARG A 88 6.72 15.02 4.21
C ARG A 88 7.43 15.11 2.86
N CYS A 89 6.69 15.46 1.81
CA CYS A 89 7.18 15.59 0.45
C CYS A 89 7.20 17.08 -0.01
N ILE A 90 8.31 17.81 0.23
CA ILE A 90 8.79 19.07 -0.42
C ILE A 90 9.56 18.96 -1.79
N GLU A 91 8.97 19.37 -2.94
CA GLU A 91 9.44 19.01 -4.30
C GLU A 91 10.92 19.35 -4.60
N PRO A 92 11.63 18.57 -5.46
CA PRO A 92 11.19 17.46 -6.31
C PRO A 92 11.21 16.06 -5.64
N PHE A 93 10.33 15.14 -6.07
CA PHE A 93 10.20 13.78 -5.51
C PHE A 93 10.42 12.64 -6.48
N SER A 94 11.03 11.60 -5.93
CA SER A 94 11.08 10.26 -6.51
C SER A 94 9.96 9.36 -5.95
N THR A 95 9.74 8.23 -6.61
CA THR A 95 8.89 7.13 -6.10
C THR A 95 9.33 6.69 -4.71
N GLU A 96 10.64 6.63 -4.46
CA GLU A 96 11.23 6.17 -3.21
C GLU A 96 10.85 7.07 -2.04
N ASP A 97 10.85 8.39 -2.25
CA ASP A 97 10.46 9.35 -1.21
C ASP A 97 9.01 9.17 -0.75
N TYR A 98 8.09 8.90 -1.68
CA TYR A 98 6.70 8.61 -1.35
C TYR A 98 6.56 7.31 -0.56
N ILE A 99 7.29 6.27 -0.94
CA ILE A 99 7.30 4.99 -0.23
C ILE A 99 7.87 5.16 1.17
N ASN A 100 9.02 5.82 1.30
CA ASN A 100 9.67 6.10 2.58
C ASN A 100 8.77 6.91 3.51
N ALA A 101 8.07 7.92 2.99
CA ALA A 101 7.09 8.69 3.77
C ALA A 101 5.92 7.83 4.25
N MET A 102 5.41 6.93 3.40
CA MET A 102 4.35 5.99 3.78
C MET A 102 4.84 4.97 4.82
N GLU A 103 6.05 4.45 4.69
CA GLU A 103 6.66 3.52 5.64
C GLU A 103 6.90 4.18 7.01
N ASP A 104 7.41 5.42 7.04
CA ASP A 104 7.60 6.19 8.26
C ASP A 104 6.28 6.40 9.00
N ILE A 105 5.22 6.80 8.29
CA ILE A 105 3.89 7.02 8.91
C ILE A 105 3.31 5.70 9.41
N THR A 106 3.40 4.62 8.62
CA THR A 106 2.87 3.30 8.98
C THR A 106 3.57 2.78 10.23
N THR A 107 4.91 2.81 10.24
CA THR A 107 5.75 2.35 11.36
C THR A 107 5.49 3.15 12.63
N ARG A 108 5.43 4.49 12.55
CA ARG A 108 5.13 5.34 13.72
C ARG A 108 3.74 5.07 14.28
N ARG A 109 2.75 4.78 13.43
CA ARG A 109 1.39 4.47 13.86
C ARG A 109 1.33 3.10 14.53
N GLU A 110 2.01 2.09 14.00
CA GLU A 110 2.12 0.77 14.63
C GLU A 110 2.79 0.85 16.00
N ILE A 111 3.89 1.61 16.12
CA ILE A 111 4.57 1.84 17.41
C ILE A 111 3.63 2.54 18.40
N GLY A 112 2.91 3.58 17.96
CA GLY A 112 1.97 4.30 18.81
C GLY A 112 0.80 3.43 19.30
N ILE A 113 0.29 2.56 18.43
CA ILE A 113 -0.75 1.60 18.77
C ILE A 113 -0.22 0.56 19.78
N ASN A 114 0.93 -0.04 19.51
CA ASN A 114 1.56 -1.02 20.40
C ASN A 114 1.87 -0.43 21.78
N HIS A 115 2.41 0.80 21.83
CA HIS A 115 2.66 1.49 23.09
C HIS A 115 1.37 1.77 23.87
N GLN A 116 0.29 2.16 23.20
CA GLN A 116 -1.00 2.39 23.85
C GLN A 116 -1.62 1.09 24.39
N TYR A 117 -1.46 -0.04 23.70
CA TYR A 117 -1.88 -1.34 24.22
C TYR A 117 -1.08 -1.75 25.46
N THR A 118 0.25 -1.59 25.44
CA THR A 118 1.10 -1.91 26.60
C THR A 118 0.72 -1.08 27.83
N ILE A 119 0.52 0.24 27.68
CA ILE A 119 0.09 1.11 28.79
C ILE A 119 -1.25 0.64 29.38
N LYS A 120 -2.21 0.25 28.53
CA LYS A 120 -3.52 -0.25 28.99
C LYS A 120 -3.39 -1.58 29.74
N LEU A 121 -2.54 -2.48 29.28
CA LEU A 121 -2.30 -3.77 29.94
C LEU A 121 -1.64 -3.58 31.31
N GLU A 122 -0.60 -2.74 31.39
CA GLU A 122 0.06 -2.42 32.66
C GLU A 122 -0.92 -1.76 33.63
N GLY A 123 -1.70 -0.78 33.18
CA GLY A 123 -2.72 -0.11 34.01
C GLY A 123 -3.77 -1.07 34.58
N ASN A 124 -4.24 -2.04 33.78
CA ASN A 124 -5.17 -3.06 34.25
C ASN A 124 -4.54 -4.00 35.29
N GLN A 125 -3.28 -4.43 35.09
CA GLN A 125 -2.58 -5.27 36.07
C GLN A 125 -2.33 -4.56 37.40
N PHE A 126 -2.07 -3.25 37.38
CA PHE A 126 -1.97 -2.45 38.60
C PHE A 126 -3.33 -2.35 39.33
N GLN A 127 -4.43 -2.16 38.59
CA GLN A 127 -5.76 -2.11 39.18
C GLN A 127 -6.18 -3.44 39.81
N ASP A 128 -5.88 -4.56 39.15
CA ASP A 128 -6.15 -5.90 39.67
C ASP A 128 -5.37 -6.20 40.95
N GLN A 129 -4.11 -5.75 41.04
CA GLN A 129 -3.30 -5.87 42.26
C GLN A 129 -3.84 -5.03 43.42
N ILE A 130 -4.37 -3.84 43.14
CA ILE A 130 -5.02 -2.98 44.15
C ILE A 130 -6.30 -3.65 44.64
N ASN A 131 -7.15 -4.12 43.73
CA ASN A 131 -8.41 -4.78 44.07
C ASN A 131 -8.17 -6.04 44.91
N HIS A 132 -7.19 -6.87 44.53
CA HIS A 132 -6.83 -8.07 45.27
C HIS A 132 -6.34 -7.77 46.70
N LYS A 133 -5.60 -6.68 46.91
CA LYS A 133 -5.16 -6.27 48.26
C LYS A 133 -6.29 -5.74 49.13
N ILE A 134 -7.32 -5.14 48.52
CA ILE A 134 -8.51 -4.65 49.24
C ILE A 134 -9.37 -5.84 49.70
N GLU A 135 -9.51 -6.89 48.88
CA GLU A 135 -10.30 -8.08 49.24
C GLU A 135 -9.69 -8.94 50.37
N LEU A 136 -8.41 -8.70 50.72
CA LEU A 136 -7.70 -9.40 51.78
C LEU A 136 -7.67 -8.64 53.12
N LEU A 137 -8.30 -7.45 53.19
CA LEU A 137 -8.48 -6.63 54.40
C LEU A 137 -9.89 -6.78 54.96
#